data_AF-A0A418Q368-F1
#
_entry.id   AF-A0A418Q368-F1
#
_cell.length_a   1.000
_cell.length_b   1.000
_cell.length_c   1.000
_cell.angle_alpha   90.00
_cell.angle_beta   90.00
_cell.angle_gamma   90.00
#
_symmetry.space_group_name_H-M   'P 1'
#
loop_
_entity.id
_entity.type
_entity.pdbx_description
1 polymer ?
#
loop_
_entity_poly.entity_id
_entity_poly.type
_entity_poly.pdbx_seq_one_letter_code
_entity_poly.pdbx_strand_id
1 'polypeptide(L)'
;MNRSSIVILGVAATLGSTALWHGPLGAGERLAARAETTARRTLDYYDMPMIQARMERGPLSRRLILSGPADDFQRSELVRILDDVPGVLDVRWDPASLPQEYRTAK
;
A
#
# COMPACT_ATOMS: atom_id res chain seq x y z
N MET A 1 47.04 6.21 2.30
CA MET A 1 45.74 5.56 2.60
C MET A 1 46.03 4.24 3.30
N ASN A 2 45.63 4.09 4.57
CA ASN A 2 46.04 2.93 5.37
C ASN A 2 45.22 1.71 4.96
N ARG A 3 45.87 0.53 4.85
CA ARG A 3 45.21 -0.72 4.44
C ARG A 3 43.98 -1.05 5.28
N SER A 4 44.01 -0.70 6.56
CA SER A 4 42.87 -0.84 7.49
C SER A 4 41.64 -0.04 7.05
N SER A 5 41.83 1.15 6.47
CA SER A 5 40.72 1.99 5.96
C SER A 5 40.02 1.34 4.78
N ILE A 6 40.76 0.66 3.89
CA ILE A 6 40.21 -0.04 2.73
C ILE A 6 39.36 -1.24 3.19
N VAL A 7 39.83 -2.00 4.19
CA VAL A 7 39.09 -3.14 4.74
C VAL A 7 37.80 -2.68 5.43
N ILE A 8 37.85 -1.64 6.25
CA ILE A 8 36.66 -1.10 6.94
C ILE A 8 35.62 -0.63 5.92
N LEU A 9 36.04 0.04 4.85
CA LEU A 9 35.13 0.52 3.82
C LEU A 9 34.47 -0.64 3.06
N GLY A 10 35.21 -1.71 2.77
CA GLY A 10 34.67 -2.93 2.16
C GLY A 10 33.63 -3.63 3.05
N VAL A 11 33.91 -3.75 4.36
CA VAL A 11 32.96 -4.33 5.32
C VAL A 11 31.70 -3.47 5.42
N ALA A 12 31.83 -2.15 5.54
CA ALA A 12 30.69 -1.22 5.60
C ALA A 12 29.83 -1.29 4.32
N ALA A 13 30.45 -1.33 3.14
CA ALA A 13 29.74 -1.46 1.87
C ALA A 13 28.96 -2.78 1.76
N THR A 14 29.55 -3.87 2.24
CA THR A 14 28.91 -5.20 2.21
C THR A 14 27.73 -5.25 3.18
N LEU A 15 27.90 -4.77 4.42
CA LEU A 15 26.83 -4.70 5.41
C LEU A 15 25.69 -3.77 4.97
N GLY A 16 26.02 -2.61 4.38
CA GLY A 16 25.03 -1.70 3.81
C GLY A 16 24.25 -2.33 2.67
N SER A 17 24.91 -3.06 1.78
CA SER A 17 24.26 -3.76 0.65
C SER A 17 23.36 -4.89 1.13
N THR A 18 23.83 -5.72 2.08
CA THR A 18 23.03 -6.79 2.69
C THR A 18 21.83 -6.23 3.44
N ALA A 19 21.99 -5.14 4.20
CA ALA A 19 20.89 -4.47 4.88
C ALA A 19 19.91 -3.80 3.91
N LEU A 20 20.37 -3.33 2.75
CA LEU A 20 19.48 -2.80 1.72
C LEU A 20 18.68 -3.91 1.04
N TRP A 21 19.34 -5.04 0.73
CA TRP A 21 18.74 -6.17 0.03
C TRP A 21 17.81 -7.01 0.92
N HIS A 22 18.21 -7.25 2.18
CA HIS A 22 17.46 -8.08 3.12
C HIS A 22 16.71 -7.29 4.19
N GLY A 23 17.00 -6.00 4.34
CA GLY A 23 16.41 -5.16 5.37
C GLY A 23 15.11 -4.48 4.95
N PRO A 24 14.79 -3.33 5.56
CA PRO A 24 13.43 -2.83 5.74
C PRO A 24 12.66 -2.57 4.43
N LEU A 25 13.36 -2.31 3.32
CA LEU A 25 12.74 -2.08 2.02
C LEU A 25 11.95 -3.30 1.52
N GLY A 26 12.49 -4.52 1.68
CA GLY A 26 11.77 -5.75 1.31
C GLY A 26 10.65 -6.12 2.30
N ALA A 27 10.74 -5.65 3.55
CA ALA A 27 9.68 -5.86 4.55
C ALA A 27 8.45 -4.99 4.26
N GLY A 28 8.63 -3.77 3.77
CA GLY A 28 7.56 -2.88 3.33
C GLY A 28 6.74 -3.48 2.19
N GLU A 29 7.41 -4.04 1.18
CA GLU A 29 6.76 -4.72 0.05
C GLU A 29 5.90 -5.92 0.50
N ARG A 30 6.41 -6.75 1.43
CA ARG A 30 5.64 -7.87 1.98
C ARG A 30 4.45 -7.41 2.81
N LEU A 31 4.61 -6.35 3.59
CA LEU A 31 3.52 -5.74 4.36
C LEU A 31 2.44 -5.22 3.41
N ALA A 32 2.84 -4.45 2.39
CA ALA A 32 1.95 -3.90 1.40
C ALA A 32 1.18 -5.01 0.65
N ALA A 33 1.87 -6.06 0.20
CA ALA A 33 1.23 -7.19 -0.47
C ALA A 33 0.21 -7.91 0.42
N ARG A 34 0.52 -8.08 1.71
CA ARG A 34 -0.43 -8.67 2.67
C ARG A 34 -1.64 -7.77 2.89
N ALA A 35 -1.44 -6.47 3.09
CA ALA A 35 -2.52 -5.51 3.26
C ALA A 35 -3.43 -5.45 2.01
N GLU A 36 -2.85 -5.38 0.81
CA GLU A 36 -3.59 -5.43 -0.46
C GLU A 36 -4.38 -6.74 -0.61
N THR A 37 -3.79 -7.89 -0.24
CA THR A 37 -4.48 -9.18 -0.28
C THR A 37 -5.66 -9.24 0.68
N THR A 38 -5.50 -8.75 1.91
CA THR A 38 -6.58 -8.68 2.89
C THR A 38 -7.68 -7.74 2.41
N ALA A 39 -7.32 -6.54 1.96
CA ALA A 39 -8.27 -5.58 1.41
C ALA A 39 -9.06 -6.15 0.23
N ARG A 40 -8.38 -6.88 -0.68
CA ARG A 40 -9.05 -7.55 -1.79
C ARG A 40 -10.09 -8.58 -1.33
N ARG A 41 -9.75 -9.43 -0.35
CA ARG A 41 -10.70 -10.40 0.22
C ARG A 41 -11.87 -9.73 0.89
N THR A 42 -11.64 -8.60 1.58
CA THR A 42 -12.72 -7.81 2.18
C THR A 42 -13.64 -7.24 1.09
N LEU A 43 -13.08 -6.67 0.02
CA LEU A 43 -13.88 -6.18 -1.11
C LEU A 43 -14.67 -7.30 -1.80
N ASP A 44 -14.08 -8.48 -1.96
CA ASP A 44 -14.78 -9.66 -2.48
C ASP A 44 -15.91 -10.10 -1.55
N TYR A 45 -15.71 -10.06 -0.24
CA TYR A 45 -16.73 -10.42 0.76
C TYR A 45 -17.94 -9.47 0.74
N TYR A 46 -17.73 -8.19 0.43
CA TYR A 46 -18.80 -7.19 0.31
C TYR A 46 -19.34 -7.05 -1.13
N ASP A 47 -19.05 -7.99 -2.03
CA ASP A 47 -19.49 -7.96 -3.44
C ASP A 47 -19.08 -6.68 -4.19
N MET A 48 -17.88 -6.16 -3.90
CA MET A 48 -17.30 -4.97 -4.53
C MET A 48 -16.14 -5.30 -5.48
N PRO A 49 -16.30 -6.20 -6.47
CA PRO A 49 -15.15 -6.69 -7.22
C PRO A 49 -14.52 -5.64 -8.15
N MET A 50 -15.29 -4.63 -8.54
CA MET A 50 -14.86 -3.53 -9.41
C MET A 50 -14.01 -2.48 -8.68
N ILE A 51 -14.00 -2.49 -7.34
CA ILE A 51 -13.17 -1.61 -6.53
C ILE A 51 -11.77 -2.23 -6.39
N GLN A 52 -10.76 -1.39 -6.61
CA GLN A 52 -9.36 -1.74 -6.42
C GLN A 52 -8.85 -1.09 -5.14
N ALA A 53 -8.02 -1.82 -4.40
CA ALA A 53 -7.31 -1.31 -3.24
C ALA A 53 -5.81 -1.51 -3.45
N ARG A 54 -5.04 -0.42 -3.42
CA ARG A 54 -3.59 -0.44 -3.65
C ARG A 54 -2.87 0.34 -2.56
N MET A 55 -1.76 -0.20 -2.08
CA MET A 55 -0.92 0.53 -1.13
C MET A 55 -0.15 1.62 -1.87
N GLU A 56 -0.15 2.82 -1.32
CA GLU A 56 0.68 3.92 -1.79
C GLU A 56 2.15 3.51 -1.66
N ARG A 57 2.89 3.53 -2.77
CA ARG A 57 4.31 3.17 -2.82
C ARG A 57 5.14 4.41 -2.50
N GLY A 58 5.66 4.46 -1.29
CA GLY A 58 6.52 5.54 -0.80
C GLY A 58 7.30 5.10 0.45
N PRO A 59 8.37 5.81 0.82
CA PRO A 59 9.09 5.52 2.05
C PRO A 59 8.13 5.65 3.22
N LEU A 60 7.93 4.57 3.99
CA LEU A 60 7.10 4.53 5.19
C LEU A 60 5.60 4.88 5.00
N SER A 61 5.09 4.95 3.76
CA SER A 61 3.66 5.16 3.53
C SER A 61 2.87 3.89 3.91
N ARG A 62 1.87 4.05 4.77
CA ARG A 62 0.93 2.99 5.15
C ARG A 62 -0.50 3.35 4.75
N ARG A 63 -0.63 3.92 3.56
CA ARG A 63 -1.90 4.42 3.05
C ARG A 63 -2.45 3.48 1.99
N LEU A 64 -3.71 3.10 2.14
CA LEU A 64 -4.45 2.35 1.14
C LEU A 64 -5.27 3.32 0.27
N ILE A 65 -5.10 3.20 -1.04
CA ILE A 65 -5.80 3.99 -2.04
C ILE A 65 -6.88 3.11 -2.66
N LEU A 66 -8.12 3.55 -2.57
CA LEU A 66 -9.28 2.91 -3.19
C LEU A 66 -9.61 3.59 -4.51
N SER A 67 -9.95 2.80 -5.54
CA SER A 67 -10.39 3.33 -6.82
C SER A 67 -11.44 2.44 -7.47
N GLY A 68 -12.33 3.03 -8.25
CA GLY A 68 -13.39 2.33 -8.95
C GLY A 68 -14.76 3.01 -8.84
N PRO A 69 -15.80 2.42 -9.45
CA PRO A 69 -17.16 2.94 -9.41
C PRO A 69 -17.82 2.59 -8.06
N ALA A 70 -18.09 3.61 -7.25
CA ALA A 70 -18.89 3.51 -6.04
C ALA A 70 -19.66 4.83 -5.83
N ASP A 71 -20.83 4.73 -5.20
CA ASP A 71 -21.57 5.90 -4.68
C ASP A 71 -20.93 6.45 -3.39
N ASP A 72 -21.40 7.60 -2.92
CA ASP A 72 -20.80 8.28 -1.77
C ASP A 72 -20.94 7.48 -0.46
N PHE A 73 -22.05 6.76 -0.30
CA PHE A 73 -22.26 5.90 0.86
C PHE A 73 -21.27 4.73 0.85
N GLN A 74 -21.18 4.00 -0.26
CA GLN A 74 -20.23 2.90 -0.47
C GLN A 74 -18.79 3.36 -0.25
N ARG A 75 -18.41 4.53 -0.77
CA ARG A 75 -17.08 5.11 -0.56
C ARG A 75 -16.77 5.32 0.92
N SER A 76 -17.70 5.94 1.66
CA SER A 76 -17.52 6.20 3.09
C SER A 76 -17.45 4.90 3.92
N GLU A 77 -18.30 3.93 3.63
CA GLU A 77 -18.33 2.65 4.35
C GLU A 77 -17.11 1.79 4.04
N LEU A 78 -16.67 1.72 2.78
CA LEU A 78 -15.47 0.97 2.42
C LEU A 78 -14.21 1.58 3.04
N VAL A 79 -14.12 2.91 3.13
CA VAL A 79 -13.04 3.58 3.86
C VAL A 79 -13.07 3.15 5.33
N ARG A 80 -14.24 3.22 5.99
CA ARG A 80 -14.39 2.82 7.40
C ARG A 80 -14.01 1.37 7.65
N ILE A 81 -14.45 0.46 6.79
CA ILE A 81 -14.20 -0.99 6.94
C ILE A 81 -12.73 -1.32 6.69
N LEU A 82 -12.10 -0.69 5.70
CA LEU A 82 -10.72 -1.00 5.32
C LEU A 82 -9.68 -0.30 6.22
N ASP A 83 -10.08 0.69 7.01
CA ASP A 83 -9.23 1.33 8.01
C ASP A 83 -8.80 0.35 9.12
N ASP A 84 -9.63 -0.67 9.38
CA ASP A 84 -9.34 -1.75 10.33
C ASP A 84 -8.35 -2.81 9.79
N VAL A 85 -7.87 -2.70 8.55
CA VAL A 85 -6.95 -3.69 7.97
C VAL A 85 -5.57 -3.59 8.63
N PRO A 86 -5.02 -4.69 9.19
CA PRO A 86 -3.71 -4.66 9.84
C PRO A 86 -2.60 -4.17 8.92
N GLY A 87 -1.87 -3.14 9.37
CA GLY A 87 -0.74 -2.56 8.63
C GLY A 87 -1.12 -1.36 7.76
N VAL A 88 -2.40 -1.04 7.64
CA VAL A 88 -2.91 0.22 7.10
C VAL A 88 -2.99 1.26 8.23
N LEU A 89 -2.69 2.51 7.91
CA LEU A 89 -2.77 3.67 8.80
C LEU A 89 -3.83 4.68 8.35
N ASP A 90 -4.12 4.69 7.05
CA ASP A 90 -5.03 5.65 6.43
C ASP A 90 -5.62 5.02 5.16
N VAL A 91 -6.90 5.25 4.92
CA VAL A 91 -7.61 4.81 3.73
C VAL A 91 -8.28 6.00 3.07
N ARG A 92 -8.03 6.19 1.77
CA ARG A 92 -8.67 7.25 1.01
C ARG A 92 -9.08 6.79 -0.38
N TRP A 93 -10.07 7.47 -0.93
CA TRP A 93 -10.41 7.32 -2.33
C TRP A 93 -9.42 8.08 -3.22
N ASP A 94 -9.10 7.52 -4.38
CA ASP A 94 -8.35 8.22 -5.41
C ASP A 94 -9.22 9.36 -5.97
N PRO A 95 -8.79 10.64 -5.90
CA PRO A 95 -9.55 11.76 -6.40
C PRO A 95 -9.83 11.69 -7.91
N ALA A 96 -9.06 10.91 -8.68
CA ALA A 96 -9.31 10.69 -10.10
C ALA A 96 -10.44 9.68 -10.38
N SER A 97 -10.92 8.94 -9.37
CA SER A 97 -11.98 7.94 -9.58
C SER A 97 -13.35 8.59 -9.71
N LEU A 98 -14.02 8.35 -10.83
CA LEU A 98 -15.34 8.89 -11.12
C LEU A 98 -16.42 8.34 -10.15
N PRO A 99 -17.24 9.19 -9.52
CA PRO A 99 -18.42 8.76 -8.76
C PRO A 99 -19.44 8.07 -9.67
N GLN A 100 -20.11 7.03 -9.15
CA GLN A 100 -21.07 6.26 -9.95
C GLN A 100 -22.35 7.04 -10.28
N GLU A 101 -22.69 8.04 -9.46
CA GLU A 101 -23.90 8.87 -9.60
C GLU A 101 -24.02 9.59 -10.97
N TYR A 102 -22.90 9.78 -11.68
CA TYR A 102 -22.87 10.41 -13.00
C TYR A 102 -23.27 9.49 -14.16
N ARG A 103 -23.51 8.19 -13.95
CA ARG A 103 -23.81 7.24 -15.03
C ARG A 103 -25.31 7.03 -15.30
N THR A 104 -26.19 7.44 -14.39
CA THR A 104 -27.65 7.18 -14.51
C THR A 104 -28.44 8.31 -15.18
N ALA A 105 -27.77 9.38 -15.61
CA ALA A 105 -28.38 10.46 -16.38
C ALA A 105 -28.13 10.27 -17.89
N LYS A 106 -28.70 9.22 -18.49
CA LYS A 106 -28.84 9.14 -19.95
C LYS A 106 -30.02 8.26 -20.36
#